data_AF-A0A0G0MK78-F1
#
_entry.id   AF-A0A0G0MK78-F1
#
_cell.length_a   1.000
_cell.length_b   1.000
_cell.length_c   1.000
_cell.angle_alpha   90.00
_cell.angle_beta   90.00
_cell.angle_gamma   90.00
#
_symmetry.space_group_name_H-M   'P 1'
#
loop_
_entity.id
_entity.type
_entity.pdbx_description
1 polymer ?
#
loop_
_entity_poly.entity_id
_entity_poly.type
_entity_poly.pdbx_seq_one_letter_code
_entity_poly.pdbx_strand_id
1 'polypeptide(L)'
;MEDCVFCQIVQGKTDTKLEKETDNLVVFRDINPQAAIHLLIVPKKHIKDLGEVDDKVWKEIKDVAVLIARDRSAKGFRLIHNSGDAASIPHMQIHFLADITPERAA
;
A
#
# COMPACT_ATOMS: atom_id res chain seq x y z
N MET A 1 -1.06 -18.93 -1.04
CA MET A 1 0.15 -18.08 -1.00
C MET A 1 0.84 -18.02 -2.36
N GLU A 2 1.01 -19.14 -3.09
CA GLU A 2 1.64 -19.14 -4.42
C GLU A 2 0.88 -18.30 -5.47
N ASP A 3 -0.45 -18.22 -5.37
CA ASP A 3 -1.29 -17.42 -6.27
C ASP A 3 -1.51 -15.97 -5.82
N CYS A 4 -0.90 -15.54 -4.71
CA CYS A 4 -1.04 -14.15 -4.25
C CYS A 4 -0.20 -13.22 -5.13
N VAL A 5 -0.86 -12.31 -5.87
CA VAL A 5 -0.19 -11.33 -6.73
C VAL A 5 0.81 -10.45 -5.96
N PHE A 6 0.50 -10.07 -4.71
CA PHE A 6 1.42 -9.28 -3.89
C PHE A 6 2.63 -10.10 -3.42
N CYS A 7 2.47 -11.40 -3.11
CA CYS A 7 3.61 -12.27 -2.86
C CYS A 7 4.49 -12.41 -4.09
N GLN A 8 3.90 -12.50 -5.29
CA GLN A 8 4.66 -12.55 -6.54
C GLN A 8 5.43 -11.25 -6.79
N ILE A 9 4.84 -10.09 -6.49
CA ILE A 9 5.54 -8.79 -6.55
C ILE A 9 6.70 -8.74 -5.57
N VAL A 10 6.48 -9.12 -4.30
CA VAL A 10 7.53 -9.17 -3.27
C VAL A 10 8.67 -10.11 -3.66
N GLN A 11 8.37 -11.21 -4.35
CA GLN A 11 9.35 -12.18 -4.84
C GLN A 11 10.04 -11.76 -6.16
N GLY A 12 9.68 -10.61 -6.74
CA GLY A 12 10.23 -10.15 -8.02
C GLY A 12 9.79 -11.00 -9.23
N LYS A 13 8.66 -11.71 -9.12
CA LYS A 13 8.11 -12.57 -10.19
C LYS A 13 7.23 -11.80 -11.19
N THR A 14 7.15 -10.49 -11.07
CA THR A 14 6.34 -9.61 -11.92
C THR A 14 7.17 -8.42 -12.39
N ASP A 15 6.73 -7.72 -13.43
CA ASP A 15 7.37 -6.49 -13.92
C ASP A 15 7.03 -5.24 -13.09
N THR A 16 6.46 -5.43 -11.89
CA THR A 16 6.05 -4.32 -11.02
C THR A 16 7.26 -3.53 -10.54
N LYS A 17 7.34 -2.26 -10.94
CA LYS A 17 8.37 -1.35 -10.46
C LYS A 17 8.09 -0.95 -9.02
N LEU A 18 9.02 -1.27 -8.11
CA LEU A 18 8.99 -0.79 -6.74
C LEU A 18 9.42 0.69 -6.71
N GLU A 19 8.59 1.53 -6.11
CA GLU A 19 8.89 2.94 -5.82
C GLU A 19 9.69 3.05 -4.52
N LYS A 20 9.49 2.11 -3.59
CA LYS A 20 10.27 2.00 -2.36
C LYS A 20 10.27 0.57 -1.84
N GLU A 21 11.36 0.20 -1.18
CA GLU A 21 11.51 -1.07 -0.49
C GLU A 21 12.16 -0.81 0.88
N THR A 22 11.69 -1.51 1.90
CA THR A 22 12.27 -1.54 3.24
C THR A 22 12.48 -2.99 3.69
N ASP A 23 12.93 -3.21 4.92
CA ASP A 23 13.08 -4.56 5.45
C ASP A 23 11.76 -5.34 5.49
N ASN A 24 10.63 -4.67 5.77
CA ASN A 24 9.33 -5.32 5.94
C ASN A 24 8.29 -4.96 4.89
N LEU A 25 8.49 -3.91 4.09
CA LEU A 25 7.48 -3.36 3.19
C LEU A 25 8.01 -3.20 1.76
N VAL A 26 7.09 -3.26 0.80
CA VAL A 26 7.27 -2.79 -0.57
C VAL A 26 6.21 -1.74 -0.88
N VAL A 27 6.57 -0.77 -1.72
CA VAL A 27 5.67 0.27 -2.20
C VAL A 27 5.73 0.33 -3.71
N PHE A 28 4.58 0.30 -4.36
CA PHE A 28 4.46 0.36 -5.81
C PHE A 28 3.16 1.07 -6.21
N ARG A 29 3.04 1.42 -7.50
CA ARG A 29 1.85 2.09 -8.03
C ARG A 29 0.70 1.11 -8.18
N ASP A 30 -0.50 1.56 -7.83
CA ASP A 30 -1.71 0.85 -8.21
C ASP A 30 -1.88 0.92 -9.74
N ILE A 31 -2.23 -0.19 -10.36
CA ILE A 31 -2.46 -0.28 -11.82
C ILE A 31 -3.76 0.43 -12.24
N ASN A 32 -4.70 0.64 -11.32
CA ASN A 32 -5.97 1.31 -11.49
C ASN A 32 -6.06 2.54 -10.55
N PRO A 33 -5.29 3.61 -10.81
CA PRO A 33 -5.15 4.73 -9.89
C PRO A 33 -6.46 5.50 -9.65
N GLN A 34 -6.80 5.73 -8.37
CA GLN A 34 -7.97 6.52 -7.95
C GLN A 34 -7.62 7.96 -7.55
N ALA A 35 -6.34 8.32 -7.59
CA ALA A 35 -5.83 9.67 -7.37
C ALA A 35 -4.56 9.88 -8.22
N ALA A 36 -4.09 11.13 -8.34
CA ALA A 36 -2.87 11.44 -9.07
C ALA A 36 -1.64 10.72 -8.48
N ILE A 37 -1.64 10.55 -7.15
CA ILE A 37 -0.70 9.69 -6.44
C ILE A 37 -1.52 8.56 -5.80
N HIS A 38 -1.52 7.38 -6.42
CA HIS A 38 -2.07 6.15 -5.85
C HIS A 38 -0.96 5.10 -5.72
N LEU A 39 -0.53 4.87 -4.48
CA LEU A 39 0.48 3.87 -4.15
C LEU A 39 -0.12 2.82 -3.22
N LEU A 40 0.39 1.60 -3.32
CA LEU A 40 0.10 0.49 -2.42
C LEU A 40 1.31 0.28 -1.52
N ILE A 41 1.10 0.37 -0.20
CA ILE A 41 2.09 -0.03 0.81
C ILE A 41 1.72 -1.43 1.26
N VAL A 42 2.61 -2.39 1.01
CA VAL A 42 2.32 -3.82 1.17
C VAL A 42 3.40 -4.48 2.02
N PRO A 43 3.05 -5.23 3.08
CA PRO A 43 4.00 -6.02 3.83
C PRO A 43 4.60 -7.13 2.96
N LYS A 44 5.91 -7.35 3.10
CA LYS A 44 6.63 -8.47 2.45
C LYS A 44 6.14 -9.82 2.97
N LYS A 45 5.81 -9.89 4.27
CA LYS A 45 5.13 -11.05 4.84
C LYS A 45 3.68 -11.06 4.36
N HIS A 46 3.15 -12.26 4.09
CA HIS A 46 1.74 -12.43 3.79
C HIS A 46 0.93 -12.29 5.08
N ILE A 47 0.45 -11.08 5.33
CA ILE A 47 -0.43 -10.73 6.45
C ILE A 47 -1.81 -10.49 5.84
N LYS A 48 -2.87 -11.10 6.35
CA LYS A 48 -4.19 -11.00 5.71
C LYS A 48 -4.75 -9.58 5.74
N ASP A 49 -4.84 -8.98 6.92
CA ASP A 49 -5.42 -7.66 7.15
C ASP A 49 -4.95 -7.05 8.49
N LEU A 50 -5.53 -5.92 8.89
CA LEU A 50 -5.24 -5.22 10.15
C LEU A 50 -5.42 -6.08 11.41
N GLY A 51 -6.20 -7.16 11.37
CA GLY A 51 -6.37 -8.06 12.52
C GLY A 51 -5.15 -8.93 12.81
N GLU A 52 -4.24 -9.09 11.82
CA GLU A 52 -3.06 -9.96 11.92
C GLU A 52 -1.73 -9.21 11.91
N VAL A 53 -1.76 -7.89 11.67
CA VAL A 53 -0.53 -7.07 11.62
C VAL A 53 0.02 -6.82 13.02
N ASP A 54 1.34 -6.90 13.17
CA ASP A 54 2.01 -6.52 14.41
C ASP A 54 2.28 -5.00 14.50
N ASP A 55 2.47 -4.49 15.72
CA ASP A 55 2.69 -3.06 15.98
C ASP A 55 3.92 -2.49 15.27
N LYS A 56 4.95 -3.31 15.06
CA LYS A 56 6.19 -2.89 14.40
C LYS A 56 5.94 -2.63 12.93
N VAL A 57 5.28 -3.55 12.23
CA VAL A 57 4.92 -3.40 10.82
C VAL A 57 3.93 -2.26 10.66
N TRP A 58 2.94 -2.14 11.54
CA TRP A 58 1.96 -1.04 11.49
C TRP A 58 2.62 0.33 11.66
N LYS A 59 3.53 0.46 12.63
CA LYS A 59 4.32 1.68 12.81
C LYS A 59 5.15 2.00 11.56
N GLU A 60 5.79 1.00 10.97
CA GLU A 60 6.60 1.19 9.75
C GLU A 60 5.75 1.64 8.56
N ILE A 61 4.54 1.11 8.40
CA ILE A 61 3.59 1.56 7.37
C ILE A 61 3.25 3.04 7.55
N LYS A 62 2.95 3.46 8.79
CA LYS A 62 2.70 4.88 9.11
C LYS A 62 3.90 5.76 8.75
N ASP A 63 5.10 5.34 9.12
CA ASP A 63 6.32 6.10 8.87
C ASP A 63 6.63 6.20 7.37
N VAL A 64 6.42 5.12 6.61
CA VAL A 64 6.55 5.10 5.16
C VAL A 64 5.52 5.99 4.48
N ALA A 65 4.25 5.97 4.91
CA ALA A 65 3.22 6.85 4.37
C ALA A 65 3.56 8.34 4.57
N VAL A 66 4.03 8.73 5.76
CA VAL A 66 4.45 10.11 6.04
C VAL A 66 5.66 10.51 5.20
N LEU A 67 6.62 9.58 5.01
CA LEU A 67 7.77 9.82 4.15
C LEU A 67 7.36 10.03 2.69
N ILE A 68 6.48 9.18 2.15
CA ILE A 68 5.93 9.34 0.79
C ILE A 68 5.27 10.71 0.62
N ALA A 69 4.44 11.12 1.58
CA ALA A 69 3.77 12.42 1.52
C ALA A 69 4.78 13.58 1.44
N ARG A 70 5.87 13.51 2.22
CA ARG A 70 6.95 14.50 2.21
C ARG A 70 7.72 14.48 0.89
N ASP A 71 8.17 13.32 0.45
CA ASP A 71 8.98 13.15 -0.77
C ASP A 71 8.22 13.60 -2.03
N ARG A 72 6.88 13.44 -2.03
CA ARG A 72 6.01 13.85 -3.12
C ARG A 72 5.44 15.27 -2.96
N SER A 73 5.79 15.98 -1.88
CA SER A 73 5.21 17.30 -1.55
C SER A 73 3.67 17.30 -1.58
N ALA A 74 3.07 16.19 -1.14
CA ALA A 74 1.63 16.01 -1.13
C ALA A 74 0.97 17.01 -0.17
N LYS A 75 -0.08 17.70 -0.63
CA LYS A 75 -0.82 18.68 0.20
C LYS A 75 -1.71 18.02 1.25
N GLY A 76 -2.00 16.73 1.07
CA GLY A 76 -2.81 15.89 1.95
C GLY A 76 -2.91 14.49 1.36
N PHE A 77 -3.28 13.51 2.18
CA PHE A 77 -3.43 12.12 1.75
C PHE A 77 -4.49 11.37 2.55
N ARG A 78 -5.02 10.31 1.96
CA ARG A 78 -5.84 9.28 2.62
C ARG A 78 -5.03 7.98 2.71
N LEU A 79 -5.19 7.27 3.81
CA LEU A 79 -4.80 5.87 3.94
C LEU A 79 -6.08 5.04 4.00
N ILE A 80 -6.21 4.05 3.11
CA ILE A 80 -7.37 3.16 3.07
C ILE A 80 -6.88 1.74 3.20
N HIS A 81 -7.50 1.00 4.11
CA HIS A 81 -7.32 -0.45 4.25
C HIS A 81 -8.68 -1.12 4.17
N ASN A 82 -8.74 -2.21 3.41
CA ASN A 82 -9.91 -3.07 3.36
C ASN A 82 -9.58 -4.39 4.06
N SER A 83 -10.48 -4.87 4.91
CA SER A 83 -10.35 -6.13 5.67
C SER A 83 -11.52 -7.06 5.38
N GLY A 84 -11.33 -8.37 5.56
CA GLY A 84 -12.36 -9.37 5.29
C GLY A 84 -12.91 -9.29 3.87
N ASP A 85 -14.23 -9.40 3.72
CA ASP A 85 -14.91 -9.43 2.42
C ASP A 85 -14.85 -8.10 1.64
N ALA A 86 -14.42 -7.01 2.30
CA ALA A 86 -14.14 -5.74 1.61
C ALA A 86 -12.81 -5.78 0.83
N ALA A 87 -11.93 -6.75 1.10
CA ALA A 87 -10.64 -6.88 0.44
C ALA A 87 -10.74 -7.80 -0.77
N SER A 88 -10.41 -7.28 -1.96
CA SER A 88 -10.36 -8.09 -3.19
C SER A 88 -9.17 -9.06 -3.23
N ILE A 89 -8.11 -8.75 -2.47
CA ILE A 89 -6.90 -9.58 -2.35
C ILE A 89 -6.66 -9.83 -0.86
N PRO A 90 -6.58 -11.10 -0.41
CA PRO A 90 -6.38 -11.44 0.99
C PRO A 90 -4.90 -11.32 1.41
N HIS A 91 -4.30 -10.16 1.11
CA HIS A 91 -2.97 -9.76 1.54
C HIS A 91 -3.02 -8.26 1.78
N MET A 92 -2.74 -7.88 3.02
CA MET A 92 -2.80 -6.52 3.52
C MET A 92 -2.13 -5.55 2.56
N GLN A 93 -2.92 -4.58 2.11
CA GLN A 93 -2.44 -3.41 1.38
C GLN A 93 -3.03 -2.17 2.02
N ILE A 94 -2.21 -1.12 2.10
CA ILE A 94 -2.68 0.22 2.42
C ILE A 94 -2.62 1.04 1.14
N HIS A 95 -3.78 1.50 0.68
CA HIS A 95 -3.87 2.48 -0.38
C HIS A 95 -3.45 3.84 0.19
N PHE A 96 -2.36 4.39 -0.35
CA PHE A 96 -1.96 5.78 -0.15
C PHE A 96 -2.49 6.60 -1.33
N LEU A 97 -3.43 7.51 -1.04
CA LEU A 97 -4.04 8.39 -2.03
C LEU A 97 -3.70 9.85 -1.71
N ALA A 98 -2.95 10.53 -2.57
CA ALA A 98 -2.66 11.95 -2.43
C ALA A 98 -3.06 12.73 -3.69
N ASP A 99 -3.17 14.06 -3.53
CA ASP A 99 -3.64 14.99 -4.56
C ASP A 99 -5.02 14.57 -5.13
N ILE A 100 -5.93 14.25 -4.21
CA ILE A 100 -7.31 13.87 -4.52
C ILE A 100 -8.07 15.12 -4.96
N THR A 101 -8.66 15.09 -6.16
CA THR A 101 -9.51 16.18 -6.63
C THR A 101 -10.78 16.27 -5.79
N PRO A 102 -11.37 17.46 -5.62
CA PRO A 102 -12.59 17.65 -4.80
C PRO A 102 -13.75 16.71 -5.18
N GLU A 103 -13.88 16.37 -6.46
CA GLU A 103 -14.88 15.44 -7.00
C GLU A 103 -14.75 14.00 -6.47
N ARG A 104 -13.58 13.62 -5.94
CA ARG A 104 -13.28 12.28 -5.40
C ARG A 104 -13.07 12.26 -3.88
N ALA A 105 -13.33 13.41 -3.23
CA ALA A 105 -13.23 13.56 -1.79
C ALA A 105 -14.55 13.25 -1.05
N ALA A 106 -15.67 13.18 -1.79
CA ALA A 106 -17.00 12.84 -1.29
C ALA A 106 -17.24 11.32 -1.23
#